data_AF-A0A352JZ69-F1
#
_entry.id   AF-A0A352JZ69-F1
#
_cell.length_a   1.000
_cell.length_b   1.000
_cell.length_c   1.000
_cell.angle_alpha   90.00
_cell.angle_beta   90.00
_cell.angle_gamma   90.00
#
_symmetry.space_group_name_H-M   'P 1'
#
loop_
_entity.id
_entity.type
_entity.pdbx_description
1 polymer ?
#
loop_
_entity_poly.entity_id
_entity_poly.type
_entity_poly.pdbx_seq_one_letter_code
_entity_poly.pdbx_strand_id
1 'polypeptide(L)'
;LRFIEPRETETRKMHALSEYGVMHVKLYEDIAQFGQIATAYAYPVLVNGRYVMDPSPIPKFDNPKMHQNPALQLFGAGREKRLYAVPPYTDVESLDFEDHRFEVQSWDENCALCGSNDTFLDEVIVDDAGSRMFVCSDTHFCNRRQELSNG
;
A
#
# COMPACT_ATOMS: atom_id res chain seq x y z
N LEU A 1 7.45 1.83 -11.72
CA LEU A 1 7.61 1.89 -13.20
C LEU A 1 7.85 0.55 -13.88
N ARG A 2 8.46 -0.46 -13.21
CA ARG A 2 8.92 -1.70 -13.87
C ARG A 2 7.86 -2.54 -14.58
N PHE A 3 6.60 -2.53 -14.12
CA PHE A 3 5.52 -3.22 -14.81
C PHE A 3 5.16 -2.58 -16.17
N ILE A 4 5.46 -1.29 -16.34
CA ILE A 4 5.21 -0.52 -17.57
C ILE A 4 6.44 -0.59 -18.48
N GLU A 5 7.63 -0.31 -17.92
CA GLU A 5 8.90 -0.35 -18.64
C GLU A 5 9.88 -1.30 -17.93
N PRO A 6 10.16 -2.49 -18.49
CA PRO A 6 11.03 -3.48 -17.84
C PRO A 6 12.52 -3.10 -17.86
N ARG A 7 12.95 -2.18 -18.74
CA ARG A 7 14.36 -1.81 -18.88
C ARG A 7 14.77 -0.75 -17.86
N GLU A 8 15.71 -1.12 -16.99
CA GLU A 8 16.27 -0.22 -15.98
C GLU A 8 16.94 1.02 -16.58
N THR A 9 17.50 0.93 -17.80
CA THR A 9 18.12 2.07 -18.48
C THR A 9 17.11 3.15 -18.82
N GLU A 10 15.88 2.76 -19.18
CA GLU A 10 14.82 3.70 -19.52
C GLU A 10 14.16 4.22 -18.25
N THR A 11 13.79 3.35 -17.30
CA THR A 11 13.19 3.80 -16.03
C THR A 11 14.11 4.78 -15.28
N ARG A 12 15.43 4.58 -15.31
CA ARG A 12 16.37 5.54 -14.70
C ARG A 12 16.31 6.91 -15.37
N LYS A 13 16.20 7.00 -16.70
CA LYS A 13 16.03 8.27 -17.41
C LYS A 13 14.70 8.92 -17.02
N MET A 14 13.63 8.14 -16.95
CA MET A 14 12.31 8.63 -16.53
C MET A 14 12.35 9.21 -15.11
N HIS A 15 13.02 8.55 -14.17
CA HIS A 15 13.23 9.10 -12.83
C HIS A 15 14.11 10.37 -12.85
N ALA A 16 15.14 10.43 -13.70
CA ALA A 16 16.00 11.61 -13.81
C ALA A 16 15.26 12.84 -14.38
N LEU A 17 14.34 12.61 -15.32
CA LEU A 17 13.54 13.65 -16.00
C LEU A 17 12.17 13.88 -15.35
N SER A 18 11.82 13.13 -14.30
CA SER A 18 10.50 13.17 -13.65
C SER A 18 9.33 12.84 -14.60
N GLU A 19 9.56 11.94 -15.56
CA GLU A 19 8.56 11.52 -16.56
C GLU A 19 7.67 10.40 -16.01
N TYR A 20 6.72 10.76 -15.14
CA TYR A 20 5.80 9.82 -14.50
C TYR A 20 4.41 9.74 -15.13
N GLY A 21 4.20 10.39 -16.28
CA GLY A 21 2.91 10.38 -16.99
C GLY A 21 2.42 8.97 -17.31
N VAL A 22 3.32 8.03 -17.64
CA VAL A 22 2.97 6.64 -17.93
C VAL A 22 2.32 5.92 -16.74
N MET A 23 2.64 6.31 -15.50
CA MET A 23 2.02 5.71 -14.32
C MET A 23 0.56 6.13 -14.21
N HIS A 24 0.27 7.40 -14.47
CA HIS A 24 -1.10 7.92 -14.51
C HIS A 24 -1.90 7.24 -15.62
N VAL A 25 -1.32 7.06 -16.81
CA VAL A 25 -2.00 6.32 -17.90
C VAL A 25 -2.39 4.91 -17.45
N LYS A 26 -1.47 4.17 -16.82
CA LYS A 26 -1.75 2.82 -16.31
C LYS A 26 -2.89 2.82 -15.28
N LEU A 27 -2.87 3.74 -14.32
CA LEU A 27 -3.90 3.80 -13.28
C LEU A 27 -5.27 4.15 -13.88
N TYR A 28 -5.30 5.00 -14.91
CA TYR A 28 -6.53 5.35 -15.61
C TYR A 28 -7.06 4.21 -16.48
N GLU A 29 -6.19 3.40 -17.09
CA GLU A 29 -6.58 2.19 -17.80
C GLU A 29 -7.31 1.19 -16.89
N ASP A 30 -6.82 0.99 -15.65
CA ASP A 30 -7.52 0.15 -14.66
C ASP A 30 -8.93 0.70 -14.38
N ILE A 31 -9.07 2.01 -14.18
CA ILE A 31 -10.37 2.65 -13.93
C ILE A 31 -11.30 2.46 -15.13
N ALA A 32 -10.81 2.70 -16.35
CA ALA A 32 -11.62 2.54 -17.55
C ALA A 32 -12.09 1.10 -17.77
N GLN A 33 -11.28 0.11 -17.37
CA GLN A 33 -11.58 -1.31 -17.57
C GLN A 33 -12.45 -1.90 -16.45
N PHE A 34 -12.21 -1.52 -15.19
CA PHE A 34 -12.78 -2.17 -14.01
C PHE A 34 -13.65 -1.24 -13.14
N GLY A 35 -13.73 0.05 -13.48
CA GLY A 35 -14.41 1.08 -12.68
C GLY A 35 -13.66 1.49 -11.41
N GLN A 36 -12.50 0.88 -11.15
CA GLN A 36 -11.66 1.13 -9.98
C GLN A 36 -10.20 0.79 -10.29
N ILE A 37 -9.27 1.33 -9.51
CA ILE A 37 -7.85 1.01 -9.64
C ILE A 37 -7.61 -0.42 -9.14
N ALA A 38 -7.09 -1.29 -10.01
CA ALA A 38 -6.90 -2.71 -9.72
C ALA A 38 -5.70 -3.01 -8.80
N THR A 39 -4.80 -2.03 -8.60
CA THR A 39 -3.61 -2.18 -7.77
C THR A 39 -3.99 -2.23 -6.27
N ALA A 40 -3.99 -3.43 -5.68
CA ALA A 40 -4.33 -3.65 -4.28
C ALA A 40 -3.14 -3.53 -3.30
N TYR A 41 -1.92 -3.75 -3.79
CA TYR A 41 -0.65 -3.72 -3.03
C TYR A 41 0.47 -3.08 -3.87
N ALA A 42 1.58 -2.68 -3.24
CA ALA A 42 2.66 -1.94 -3.89
C ALA A 42 2.16 -0.72 -4.68
N TYR A 43 1.18 -0.02 -4.11
CA TYR A 43 0.52 1.09 -4.76
C TYR A 43 1.47 2.30 -4.83
N PRO A 44 1.70 2.89 -6.02
CA PRO A 44 2.74 3.90 -6.19
C PRO A 44 2.45 5.17 -5.39
N VAL A 45 3.49 5.73 -4.78
CA VAL A 45 3.42 6.98 -3.98
C VAL A 45 4.36 8.04 -4.53
N LEU A 46 3.99 9.31 -4.45
CA LEU A 46 4.84 10.47 -4.68
C LEU A 46 5.48 10.87 -3.35
N VAL A 47 6.81 10.86 -3.30
CA VAL A 47 7.60 11.21 -2.11
C VAL A 47 8.21 12.60 -2.30
N ASN A 48 8.01 13.46 -1.30
CA ASN A 48 8.55 14.81 -1.22
C ASN A 48 8.27 15.64 -2.49
N GLY A 49 7.07 15.49 -3.05
CA GLY A 49 6.62 16.18 -4.27
C GLY A 49 7.46 15.92 -5.51
N ARG A 50 8.31 14.88 -5.53
CA ARG A 50 9.28 14.67 -6.60
C ARG A 50 9.36 13.24 -7.12
N TYR A 51 9.69 12.27 -6.27
CA TYR A 51 9.98 10.92 -6.75
C TYR A 51 8.77 10.02 -6.60
N VAL A 52 8.33 9.41 -7.70
CA VAL A 52 7.42 8.26 -7.59
C VAL A 52 8.21 7.07 -7.05
N MET A 53 7.68 6.44 -6.01
CA MET A 53 8.30 5.36 -5.26
C MET A 53 7.37 4.16 -5.19
N ASP A 54 7.96 2.97 -5.19
CA ASP A 54 7.29 1.72 -4.81
C ASP A 54 7.41 1.57 -3.29
N PRO A 55 6.30 1.55 -2.52
CA PRO A 55 6.36 1.46 -1.06
C PRO A 55 6.60 0.03 -0.55
N SER A 56 7.17 -0.85 -1.38
CA SER A 56 7.26 -2.30 -1.17
C SER A 56 5.87 -2.98 -1.25
N PRO A 57 5.76 -4.32 -1.14
CA PRO A 57 4.48 -5.02 -1.30
C PRO A 57 3.57 -4.88 -0.08
N ILE A 58 3.51 -3.69 0.53
CA ILE A 58 2.50 -3.35 1.53
C ILE A 58 1.14 -3.19 0.85
N PRO A 59 0.03 -3.52 1.54
CA PRO A 59 -1.30 -3.21 1.04
C PRO A 59 -1.49 -1.70 0.92
N LYS A 60 -2.30 -1.24 -0.04
CA LYS A 60 -2.60 0.19 -0.17
C LYS A 60 -3.18 0.80 1.13
N PHE A 61 -3.86 -0.01 1.95
CA PHE A 61 -4.30 0.35 3.29
C PHE A 61 -3.20 1.00 4.17
N ASP A 62 -1.94 0.59 3.99
CA ASP A 62 -0.82 1.09 4.79
C ASP A 62 -0.17 2.35 4.22
N ASN A 63 -0.43 2.73 2.97
CA ASN A 63 0.17 3.92 2.35
C ASN A 63 -0.05 5.22 3.17
N PRO A 64 -1.25 5.51 3.71
CA PRO A 64 -1.47 6.72 4.52
C PRO A 64 -0.57 6.78 5.77
N LYS A 65 -0.14 5.63 6.30
CA LYS A 65 0.75 5.57 7.48
C LYS A 65 2.16 6.07 7.18
N MET A 66 2.54 6.18 5.90
CA MET A 66 3.86 6.67 5.48
C MET A 66 3.95 8.19 5.48
N HIS A 67 2.82 8.88 5.28
CA HIS A 67 2.75 10.34 5.21
C HIS A 67 3.08 10.95 6.57
N GLN A 68 4.04 11.89 6.60
CA GLN A 68 4.43 12.61 7.82
C GLN A 68 4.80 11.67 9.01
N ASN A 69 5.25 10.46 8.71
CA ASN A 69 5.60 9.47 9.72
C ASN A 69 6.86 9.92 10.51
N PRO A 70 6.87 9.84 11.85
CA PRO A 70 8.03 10.24 12.66
C PRO A 70 9.21 9.27 12.58
N ALA A 71 9.01 8.04 12.10
CA ALA A 71 10.05 7.04 11.94
C ALA A 71 10.79 7.18 10.60
N LEU A 72 12.07 6.82 10.59
CA LEU A 72 12.84 6.65 9.37
C LEU A 72 12.43 5.36 8.67
N GLN A 73 11.99 5.45 7.42
CA GLN A 73 11.59 4.29 6.62
C GLN A 73 12.71 3.96 5.64
N LEU A 74 13.21 2.71 5.70
CA LEU A 74 14.29 2.22 4.85
C LEU A 74 13.79 1.05 4.01
N PHE A 75 14.08 1.08 2.71
CA PHE A 75 13.64 0.07 1.76
C PHE A 75 14.84 -0.54 1.04
N GLY A 76 14.95 -1.86 1.08
CA GLY A 76 16.04 -2.60 0.46
C GLY A 76 15.54 -3.65 -0.51
N ALA A 77 15.98 -3.55 -1.77
CA ALA A 77 15.74 -4.57 -2.79
C ALA A 77 17.07 -5.27 -3.12
N GLY A 78 17.40 -6.33 -2.36
CA GLY A 78 18.69 -7.01 -2.42
C GLY A 78 19.03 -7.57 -3.80
N ARG A 79 18.10 -8.32 -4.41
CA ARG A 79 18.27 -8.89 -5.77
C ARG A 79 18.49 -7.82 -6.83
N GLU A 80 17.82 -6.69 -6.69
CA GLU A 80 17.88 -5.57 -7.65
C GLU A 80 19.00 -4.57 -7.31
N LYS A 81 19.71 -4.77 -6.20
CA LYS A 81 20.77 -3.89 -5.68
C LYS A 81 20.31 -2.43 -5.59
N ARG A 82 19.22 -2.19 -4.88
CA ARG A 82 18.68 -0.83 -4.63
C ARG A 82 18.41 -0.62 -3.14
N LEU A 83 18.70 0.60 -2.70
CA LEU A 83 18.39 1.12 -1.38
C LEU A 83 17.73 2.49 -1.57
N TYR A 84 16.64 2.73 -0.87
CA TYR A 84 15.94 4.01 -0.85
C TYR A 84 15.32 4.22 0.53
N ALA A 85 14.99 5.48 0.84
CA ALA A 85 14.53 5.87 2.16
C ALA A 85 13.49 6.98 2.06
N VAL A 86 12.58 6.99 3.03
CA VAL A 86 11.70 8.12 3.32
C VAL A 86 12.09 8.66 4.69
N PRO A 87 12.68 9.87 4.78
CA PRO A 87 13.01 10.50 6.05
C PRO A 87 11.77 10.73 6.92
N PRO A 88 11.93 10.90 8.24
CA PRO A 88 10.85 11.35 9.11
C PRO A 88 10.18 12.63 8.61
N TYR A 89 8.87 12.74 8.82
CA TYR A 89 8.08 13.93 8.47
C TYR A 89 8.17 14.34 6.99
N THR A 90 8.29 13.36 6.10
CA THR A 90 8.28 13.57 4.66
C THR A 90 6.87 13.41 4.11
N ASP A 91 6.51 14.26 3.16
CA ASP A 91 5.26 14.11 2.41
C ASP A 91 5.31 12.86 1.55
N VAL A 92 4.35 11.96 1.77
CA VAL A 92 4.11 10.77 0.97
C VAL A 92 2.66 10.76 0.57
N GLU A 93 2.38 10.77 -0.73
CA GLU A 93 1.02 10.85 -1.27
C GLU A 93 0.80 9.70 -2.24
N SER A 94 -0.30 8.95 -2.10
CA SER A 94 -0.63 7.91 -3.09
C SER A 94 -1.09 8.58 -4.38
N LEU A 95 -0.62 8.11 -5.54
CA LEU A 95 -1.07 8.68 -6.82
C LEU A 95 -2.56 8.43 -7.01
N ASP A 96 -3.34 9.46 -7.24
CA ASP A 96 -4.77 9.36 -7.54
C ASP A 96 -5.18 10.40 -8.59
N PHE A 97 -6.48 10.51 -8.84
CA PHE A 97 -7.06 11.50 -9.74
C PHE A 97 -8.11 12.34 -9.01
N GLU A 98 -8.37 13.56 -9.51
CA GLU A 98 -9.36 14.45 -8.91
C GLU A 98 -10.78 13.81 -8.90
N ASP A 99 -11.10 13.05 -9.94
CA ASP A 99 -12.36 12.33 -10.14
C ASP A 99 -12.35 10.92 -9.54
N HIS A 100 -11.18 10.34 -9.26
CA HIS A 100 -11.00 9.03 -8.65
C HIS A 100 -9.93 9.10 -7.56
N ARG A 101 -10.36 9.49 -6.36
CA ARG A 101 -9.47 9.66 -5.20
C ARG A 101 -8.99 8.32 -4.67
N PHE A 102 -7.85 8.35 -3.98
CA PHE A 102 -7.31 7.19 -3.31
C PHE A 102 -8.25 6.66 -2.21
N GLU A 103 -8.60 5.38 -2.28
CA GLU A 103 -9.42 4.69 -1.29
C GLU A 103 -8.69 3.47 -0.72
N VAL A 104 -8.72 3.32 0.60
CA VAL A 104 -8.19 2.15 1.30
C VAL A 104 -9.22 1.01 1.30
N GLN A 105 -8.74 -0.24 1.47
CA GLN A 105 -9.67 -1.36 1.65
C GLN A 105 -10.52 -1.19 2.91
N SER A 106 -11.80 -1.58 2.83
CA SER A 106 -12.73 -1.69 3.94
C SER A 106 -13.37 -3.07 3.98
N TRP A 107 -13.73 -3.52 5.17
CA TRP A 107 -14.46 -4.76 5.40
C TRP A 107 -15.74 -4.45 6.17
N ASP A 108 -16.81 -5.19 5.90
CA ASP A 108 -18.04 -5.11 6.70
C ASP A 108 -17.87 -5.83 8.06
N GLU A 109 -16.92 -6.75 8.13
CA GLU A 109 -16.62 -7.57 9.30
C GLU A 109 -15.59 -6.93 10.21
N ASN A 110 -15.70 -7.22 11.51
CA ASN A 110 -14.68 -6.86 12.50
C ASN A 110 -13.75 -8.06 12.73
N CYS A 111 -12.57 -7.82 13.29
CA CYS A 111 -11.69 -8.89 13.73
C CYS A 111 -12.43 -9.81 14.74
N ALA A 112 -12.53 -11.10 14.41
CA ALA A 112 -13.21 -12.09 15.23
C ALA A 112 -12.54 -12.35 16.60
N LEU A 113 -11.28 -11.94 16.76
CA LEU A 113 -10.52 -12.14 18.00
C LEU A 113 -10.57 -10.93 18.95
N CYS A 114 -10.33 -9.72 18.43
CA CYS A 114 -10.23 -8.51 19.24
C CYS A 114 -11.32 -7.45 18.97
N GLY A 115 -12.20 -7.68 17.99
CA GLY A 115 -13.28 -6.78 17.62
C GLY A 115 -12.85 -5.48 16.92
N SER A 116 -11.59 -5.33 16.53
CA SER A 116 -11.10 -4.15 15.79
C SER A 116 -11.73 -4.05 14.39
N ASN A 117 -12.10 -2.84 14.01
CA ASN A 117 -12.66 -2.46 12.70
C ASN A 117 -11.76 -1.46 11.94
N ASP A 118 -10.58 -1.16 12.49
CA ASP A 118 -9.64 -0.13 12.06
C ASP A 118 -8.27 -0.73 11.65
N THR A 119 -8.26 -2.02 11.34
CA THR A 119 -7.07 -2.79 10.99
C THR A 119 -7.23 -3.48 9.63
N PHE A 120 -6.11 -3.80 8.99
CA PHE A 120 -6.11 -4.74 7.88
C PHE A 120 -6.50 -6.13 8.37
N LEU A 121 -7.44 -6.78 7.69
CA LEU A 121 -7.97 -8.10 8.06
C LEU A 121 -7.50 -9.17 7.07
N ASP A 122 -7.01 -10.28 7.62
CA ASP A 122 -6.76 -11.52 6.91
C ASP A 122 -8.02 -12.39 6.91
N GLU A 123 -8.34 -12.96 5.76
CA GLU A 123 -9.44 -13.92 5.60
C GLU A 123 -8.94 -15.35 5.84
N VAL A 124 -9.52 -16.02 6.83
CA VAL A 124 -9.20 -17.40 7.21
C VAL A 124 -10.38 -18.30 6.89
N ILE A 125 -10.15 -19.33 6.07
CA ILE A 125 -11.14 -20.39 5.81
C ILE A 125 -11.15 -21.34 7.01
N VAL A 126 -12.30 -21.49 7.67
CA VAL A 126 -12.41 -22.25 8.93
C VAL A 126 -12.98 -23.66 8.76
N ASP A 127 -13.57 -23.96 7.62
CA ASP A 127 -14.07 -25.29 7.29
C ASP A 127 -14.04 -25.58 5.78
N ASP A 128 -14.26 -26.85 5.42
CA ASP A 128 -14.37 -27.28 4.03
C ASP A 128 -15.71 -26.90 3.37
N ALA A 129 -16.65 -26.35 4.15
CA ALA A 129 -17.95 -25.88 3.67
C ALA A 129 -17.92 -24.41 3.21
N GLY A 130 -16.79 -23.73 3.37
CA GLY A 130 -16.56 -22.36 2.89
C GLY A 130 -16.85 -21.27 3.93
N SER A 131 -17.00 -21.62 5.21
CA SER A 131 -17.09 -20.65 6.30
C SER A 131 -15.77 -19.86 6.42
N ARG A 132 -15.90 -18.57 6.71
CA ARG A 132 -14.79 -17.61 6.75
C ARG A 132 -14.76 -16.89 8.08
N MET A 133 -13.56 -16.53 8.52
CA MET A 133 -13.30 -15.71 9.68
C MET A 133 -12.32 -14.61 9.30
N PHE A 134 -12.59 -13.37 9.72
CA PHE A 134 -11.69 -12.24 9.51
C PHE A 134 -10.93 -11.92 10.79
N VAL A 135 -9.61 -11.80 10.70
CA VAL A 135 -8.74 -11.54 11.85
C VAL A 135 -7.69 -10.48 11.52
N CYS A 136 -7.21 -9.73 12.52
CA CYS A 136 -6.15 -8.75 12.31
C CYS A 136 -4.92 -9.41 11.68
N SER A 137 -4.39 -8.80 10.61
CA SER A 137 -3.10 -9.20 10.03
C SER A 137 -1.92 -8.90 10.98
N ASP A 138 -1.99 -7.76 11.70
CA ASP A 138 -1.04 -7.47 12.79
C ASP A 138 -1.43 -8.22 14.07
N THR A 139 -0.79 -9.36 14.27
CA THR A 139 -0.99 -10.22 15.46
C THR A 139 -0.54 -9.55 16.76
N HIS A 140 0.47 -8.69 16.74
CA HIS A 140 0.94 -7.98 17.94
C HIS A 140 -0.05 -6.88 18.35
N PHE A 141 -0.60 -6.13 17.40
CA PHE A 141 -1.72 -5.22 17.64
C PHE A 141 -2.94 -5.97 18.20
N CYS A 142 -3.30 -7.11 17.59
CA CYS A 142 -4.43 -7.93 18.01
C CYS A 142 -4.30 -8.41 19.47
N ASN A 143 -3.13 -8.94 19.84
CA ASN A 143 -2.88 -9.44 21.20
C ASN A 143 -2.97 -8.32 22.25
N ARG A 144 -2.34 -7.16 21.99
CA ARG A 144 -2.43 -6.01 22.91
C ARG A 144 -3.87 -5.55 23.13
N ARG A 145 -4.70 -5.57 22.09
CA ARG A 145 -6.12 -5.22 22.21
C ARG A 145 -6.91 -6.23 23.03
N GLN A 146 -6.63 -7.53 22.88
CA GLN A 146 -7.27 -8.57 23.69
C GLN A 146 -6.87 -8.49 25.17
N GLU A 147 -5.61 -8.17 25.46
CA GLU A 147 -5.14 -7.95 26.84
C GLU A 147 -5.87 -6.77 27.49
N LEU A 148 -6.07 -5.68 26.76
CA LEU A 148 -6.79 -4.49 27.23
C LEU A 148 -8.30 -4.72 27.42
N SER A 149 -8.91 -5.64 26.67
CA SER A 149 -10.34 -5.97 26.82
C SER A 149 -10.63 -6.96 27.94
N ASN A 150 -9.61 -7.73 28.36
CA ASN A 150 -9.74 -8.78 29.37
C ASN A 150 -9.34 -8.32 30.78
N GLY A 151 -8.90 -7.07 30.95
CA GLY A 151 -8.60 -6.44 32.25
C GLY A 151 -9.65 -5.42 32.66
#